data_AF-A0A1Y3TXR6-F1
#
_entry.id   AF-A0A1Y3TXR6-F1
#
_cell.length_a   1.000
_cell.length_b   1.000
_cell.length_c   1.000
_cell.angle_alpha   90.00
_cell.angle_beta   90.00
_cell.angle_gamma   90.00
#
_symmetry.space_group_name_H-M   'P 1'
#
loop_
_entity.id
_entity.type
_entity.pdbx_description
1 polymer ?
#
loop_
_entity_poly.entity_id
_entity_poly.type
_entity_poly.pdbx_seq_one_letter_code
_entity_poly.pdbx_strand_id
1 'polypeptide(L)' 'MTYTHLTTNELTIIAHSFVQKLKAYRVAQMINRCAETVYRVYRYLETGASIADYQDHYMRNKQRCGRKRTQLSL' A
#
# COMPACT_ATOMS: atom_id res chain seq x y z
N MET A 1 -0.14 -16.92 5.51
CA MET A 1 0.14 -15.90 4.49
C MET A 1 0.94 -14.78 5.13
N THR A 2 2.20 -14.62 4.76
CA THR A 2 3.02 -13.50 5.24
C THR A 2 2.65 -12.26 4.43
N TYR A 3 2.10 -11.25 5.09
CA TYR A 3 1.75 -9.99 4.43
C TYR A 3 3.04 -9.26 4.05
N THR A 4 3.43 -9.36 2.78
CA THR A 4 4.57 -8.59 2.26
C THR A 4 4.15 -7.17 1.92
N HIS A 5 4.74 -6.22 2.62
CA HIS A 5 4.54 -4.79 2.40
C HIS A 5 5.09 -4.36 1.04
N LEU A 6 4.42 -3.38 0.42
CA LEU A 6 4.99 -2.62 -0.68
C LEU A 6 6.18 -1.82 -0.15
N THR A 7 7.31 -1.94 -0.85
CA THR A 7 8.48 -1.09 -0.63
C THR A 7 8.25 0.30 -1.22
N THR A 8 9.05 1.28 -0.78
CA THR A 8 8.99 2.64 -1.33
C THR A 8 9.23 2.65 -2.84
N ASN A 9 10.17 1.85 -3.35
CA ASN A 9 10.42 1.74 -4.79
C ASN A 9 9.19 1.24 -5.56
N GLU A 10 8.49 0.23 -5.03
CA GLU A 10 7.25 -0.27 -5.65
C GLU A 10 6.14 0.78 -5.65
N LEU A 11 5.99 1.53 -4.55
CA LEU A 11 5.03 2.65 -4.49
C LEU A 11 5.36 3.75 -5.51
N THR A 12 6.63 4.09 -5.68
CA THR A 12 7.08 5.06 -6.69
C THR A 12 6.76 4.58 -8.10
N ILE A 13 7.03 3.31 -8.42
CA ILE A 13 6.68 2.72 -9.73
C ILE A 13 5.17 2.77 -9.97
N ILE A 14 4.36 2.44 -8.97
CA ILE A 14 2.90 2.48 -9.06
C ILE A 14 2.42 3.92 -9.30
N ALA A 15 2.96 4.90 -8.57
CA ALA A 15 2.60 6.31 -8.73
C ALA A 15 2.93 6.84 -10.12
N HIS A 16 4.13 6.57 -10.64
CA HIS A 16 4.49 6.96 -12.01
C HIS A 16 3.60 6.27 -13.05
N SER A 17 3.30 5.00 -12.85
CA SER A 17 2.43 4.23 -13.76
C SER A 17 1.00 4.75 -13.78
N PHE A 18 0.49 5.24 -12.64
CA PHE A 18 -0.82 5.86 -12.53
C PHE A 18 -0.88 7.17 -13.33
N VAL A 19 0.16 8.01 -13.25
CA VAL A 19 0.27 9.24 -14.06
C VAL A 19 0.31 8.91 -15.56
N GLN A 20 1.01 7.84 -15.94
CA GLN A 20 1.07 7.34 -17.31
C GLN A 20 -0.21 6.59 -17.77
N LYS A 21 -1.25 6.52 -16.92
CA LYS A 21 -2.51 5.81 -17.20
C LYS A 21 -2.34 4.33 -17.58
N LEU A 22 -1.30 3.68 -17.05
CA LEU A 22 -1.09 2.25 -17.24
C LEU A 22 -2.10 1.44 -16.43
N LYS A 23 -2.53 0.30 -16.98
CA LYS A 23 -3.47 -0.60 -16.30
C LYS A 23 -2.79 -1.27 -15.09
N ALA A 24 -3.45 -1.22 -13.92
CA ALA A 24 -2.93 -1.74 -12.66
C ALA A 24 -2.46 -3.21 -12.73
N TYR A 25 -3.16 -4.07 -13.48
CA TYR A 25 -2.75 -5.47 -13.63
C TYR A 25 -1.37 -5.62 -14.29
N ARG A 26 -1.03 -4.76 -15.26
CA ARG A 26 0.28 -4.81 -15.93
C ARG A 26 1.38 -4.36 -14.97
N VAL A 27 1.11 -3.30 -14.21
CA VAL A 27 2.04 -2.79 -13.18
C VAL A 27 2.29 -3.87 -12.12
N ALA A 28 1.25 -4.56 -11.67
CA ALA A 28 1.36 -5.65 -10.72
C ALA A 28 2.25 -6.79 -11.23
N GLN A 29 2.14 -7.15 -12.50
CA GLN A 29 3.03 -8.12 -13.15
C GLN A 29 4.49 -7.62 -13.19
N MET A 30 4.71 -6.33 -13.48
CA MET A 30 6.06 -5.74 -13.51
C MET A 30 6.76 -5.79 -12.15
N ILE A 31 6.04 -5.54 -11.06
CA ILE A 31 6.60 -5.56 -9.70
C ILE A 31 6.45 -6.92 -9.00
N ASN A 32 5.99 -7.96 -9.71
CA ASN A 32 5.73 -9.30 -9.16
C ASN A 32 4.82 -9.29 -7.91
N ARG A 33 3.73 -8.52 -7.95
CA ARG A 33 2.73 -8.42 -6.89
C ARG A 33 1.35 -8.87 -7.33
N CYS A 34 0.51 -9.18 -6.35
CA CYS A 34 -0.91 -9.41 -6.58
C CYS A 34 -1.56 -8.15 -7.16
N ALA A 35 -2.41 -8.31 -8.18
CA ALA A 35 -3.10 -7.19 -8.83
C ALA A 35 -3.95 -6.38 -7.84
N GLU A 36 -4.62 -7.05 -6.90
CA GLU A 36 -5.40 -6.42 -5.81
C GLU A 36 -4.59 -5.38 -5.04
N THR A 37 -3.31 -5.65 -4.76
CA THR A 37 -2.43 -4.74 -4.02
C THR A 37 -2.23 -3.43 -4.78
N VAL A 38 -2.04 -3.50 -6.10
CA VAL A 38 -1.91 -2.31 -6.95
C VAL A 38 -3.25 -1.60 -7.13
N TYR A 39 -4.35 -2.33 -7.29
CA TYR A 39 -5.70 -1.76 -7.37
C TYR A 39 -6.05 -0.94 -6.13
N ARG A 40 -5.68 -1.42 -4.93
CA ARG A 40 -5.88 -0.66 -3.68
C ARG A 40 -5.16 0.69 -3.68
N VAL A 41 -3.94 0.74 -4.22
CA VAL A 41 -3.19 1.99 -4.36
C VAL A 41 -3.83 2.89 -5.41
N TYR A 42 -4.18 2.35 -6.58
CA TYR A 42 -4.86 3.10 -7.64
C TYR A 42 -6.16 3.74 -7.15
N ARG A 43 -7.03 2.95 -6.49
CA ARG A 43 -8.29 3.44 -5.93
C ARG A 43 -8.07 4.56 -4.91
N TYR A 44 -6.97 4.52 -4.16
CA TYR A 44 -6.61 5.60 -3.25
C TYR A 44 -6.17 6.86 -4.02
N LEU A 45 -5.33 6.71 -5.05
CA LEU A 45 -4.89 7.83 -5.91
C LEU A 45 -6.04 8.45 -6.70
N GLU A 46 -7.06 7.67 -7.07
CA GLU A 46 -8.28 8.15 -7.73
C GLU A 46 -9.08 9.13 -6.85
N THR A 47 -8.89 9.11 -5.53
CA THR A 47 -9.51 10.09 -4.61
C THR A 47 -8.82 11.47 -4.66
N GLY A 48 -7.72 11.60 -5.42
CA GLY A 48 -6.89 12.81 -5.49
C GLY A 48 -5.81 12.87 -4.42
N ALA A 49 -5.69 11.86 -3.56
CA ALA A 49 -4.64 11.75 -2.56
C ALA A 49 -3.27 11.41 -3.18
N SER A 50 -2.18 11.83 -2.53
CA SER A 50 -0.84 11.52 -3.00
C SER A 50 -0.38 10.12 -2.56
N ILE A 51 0.68 9.61 -3.21
CA ILE A 51 1.32 8.36 -2.79
C ILE A 51 1.96 8.48 -1.39
N ALA A 52 2.39 9.69 -1.00
CA ALA A 52 2.93 9.95 0.33
C ALA A 52 1.82 9.87 1.40
N ASP A 53 0.62 10.37 1.10
CA ASP A 53 -0.56 10.21 1.97
C ASP A 53 -0.92 8.73 2.13
N TYR A 54 -0.84 7.95 1.05
CA TYR A 54 -1.05 6.50 1.12
C TYR A 54 -0.06 5.83 2.06
N GLN A 55 1.23 6.20 1.97
CA GLN A 55 2.29 5.65 2.81
C GLN A 55 2.10 6.03 4.29
N ASP A 56 1.76 7.28 4.58
CA ASP A 56 1.48 7.74 5.95
C ASP A 56 0.24 7.03 6.53
N HIS A 57 -0.86 7.00 5.78
CA HIS A 57 -2.08 6.27 6.18
C HIS A 57 -1.79 4.79 6.45
N TYR A 58 -0.98 4.17 5.59
CA TYR A 58 -0.54 2.79 5.77
C TYR A 58 0.25 2.60 7.06
N MET A 59 1.22 3.47 7.34
CA MET A 59 2.06 3.41 8.55
C MET A 59 1.25 3.67 9.82
N ARG A 60 0.28 4.60 9.80
CA ARG A 60 -0.65 4.82 10.93
C ARG A 60 -1.51 3.60 11.21
N ASN A 61 -2.03 2.93 10.18
CA ASN A 61 -2.78 1.69 10.37
C ASN A 61 -1.88 0.57 10.89
N LYS A 62 -0.64 0.48 10.42
CA LYS A 62 0.34 -0.48 10.94
C LYS A 62 0.63 -0.25 12.43
N GLN A 63 0.73 1.00 12.90
CA GLN A 63 0.90 1.30 14.32
C GLN A 63 -0.28 0.81 15.18
N ARG A 64 -1.48 0.75 14.60
CA ARG A 64 -2.69 0.20 15.24
C ARG A 64 -2.76 -1.33 15.16
N CYS A 65 -1.98 -1.94 14.27
CA CYS A 65 -1.87 -3.39 14.13
C CYS A 65 -0.83 -3.94 15.11
N GLY A 66 -1.29 -4.62 16.15
CA GLY A 66 -0.45 -5.30 17.13
C GLY A 66 -1.25 -5.66 18.37
N ARG A 67 -0.86 -6.72 19.07
CA ARG A 67 -1.47 -7.09 20.35
C ARG A 67 -1.07 -6.06 21.41
N LYS A 68 -2.03 -5.33 21.98
CA LYS A 68 -1.76 -4.49 23.16
C LYS A 68 -1.28 -5.39 24.31
N ARG A 69 -0.29 -4.95 25.09
CA ARG A 69 0.18 -5.70 26.28
C ARG A 69 -1.02 -5.95 27.20
N THR A 70 -1.30 -7.21 27.51
CA THR A 70 -2.24 -7.57 28.58
C THR A 70 -1.59 -7.14 29.90
N GLN A 71 -2.11 -6.11 30.55
CA GLN A 71 -1.76 -5.88 31.95
C GLN A 71 -2.58 -6.85 32.78
N LEU A 72 -1.90 -7.80 33.42
CA LEU A 72 -2.48 -8.57 34.52
C LEU A 72 -2.51 -7.61 35.72
N SER A 73 -3.68 -7.07 36.01
CA SER A 73 -3.93 -6.44 37.30
C SER A 73 -3.83 -7.53 38.36
N LEU A 74 -2.91 -7.34 39.31
CA LEU A 74 -2.83 -8.16 40.53
C LEU A 74 -3.99 -7.82 41.46
#